data_AF-A0A958STJ4-F1
#
_entry.id   AF-A0A958STJ4-F1
#
_cell.length_a   1.000
_cell.length_b   1.000
_cell.length_c   1.000
_cell.angle_alpha   90.00
_cell.angle_beta   90.00
_cell.angle_gamma   90.00
#
_symmetry.space_group_name_H-M   'P 1'
#
loop_
_entity.id
_entity.type
_entity.pdbx_description
1 polymer ?
#
loop_
_entity_poly.entity_id
_entity_poly.type
_entity_poly.pdbx_seq_one_letter_code
_entity_poly.pdbx_strand_id
1 'polypeptide(L)'
;TLDMKRLYSYLGLTKKNGRSNSRSRNQLSKSNKESQGEQDKTKTKTKSGSGNKLANTAIDVLTMVKRIQVNYSENNGSMLPGYLLTPGFIGTLKPTLGYTFGSQADVREIAARKGWLTAYPEFNQQYTATTFKQLDFSANIEPLKDLKIDLIANRVYAENYTENYKIEDTNFDGILDYNSLTPNTFGNFSISTIMLKTSFSKSDENSSKAFEEFRQNRLEIARRLAQQNGVDMSNPNNFENGNTNGYPLGYSKSSQAVLLPAFLAAYTGKDAGSVKLGALRDVPVPNWDIKYTGLMNLKWFKDRFKRFSLTHGYRSSYTINQYRANLDYTAPVRTGSGVLEDYDNQPADALNQSGDYKNKTLYSNINLTEMFSPLIRIDMEMKNSVKILAEIKRDRMLSLSFDNNLMTEVLGKEYTLGLGYRFKDVRIKSKLAGPRKIIVSDLNMKADVSIRDNKTIIRYLDLENNQVTSGQTVWNIKYSADYAFSKNLTGIFYFDYTFSEYAISTSFPQTTIRSGITLRYNFGN
;
A
#
# COMPACT_ATOMS: atom_id res chain seq x y z
N THR A 1 6.70 16.34 -11.69
CA THR A 1 5.26 16.26 -12.00
C THR A 1 5.02 16.60 -13.45
N LEU A 2 4.25 15.80 -14.17
CA LEU A 2 3.87 15.97 -15.57
C LEU A 2 2.38 16.34 -15.64
N ASP A 3 2.07 17.54 -16.11
CA ASP A 3 0.70 17.95 -16.44
C ASP A 3 0.41 17.61 -17.90
N MET A 4 -0.40 16.57 -18.11
CA MET A 4 -0.67 16.02 -19.43
C MET A 4 -1.53 16.96 -20.28
N LYS A 5 -2.22 17.95 -19.69
CA LYS A 5 -3.02 18.93 -20.45
C LYS A 5 -2.19 19.70 -21.45
N ARG A 6 -0.96 20.07 -21.08
CA ARG A 6 -0.03 20.76 -21.98
C ARG A 6 0.41 19.86 -23.14
N LEU A 7 0.74 18.61 -22.84
CA LEU A 7 1.10 17.61 -23.86
C LEU A 7 -0.04 17.38 -24.86
N TYR A 8 -1.27 17.20 -24.37
CA TYR A 8 -2.43 17.01 -25.24
C TYR A 8 -2.74 18.24 -26.08
N SER A 9 -2.56 19.44 -25.54
CA SER A 9 -2.71 20.67 -26.31
C SER A 9 -1.66 20.79 -27.42
N TYR A 10 -0.42 20.39 -27.16
CA TYR A 10 0.65 20.34 -28.16
C TYR A 10 0.35 19.33 -29.27
N LEU A 11 -0.18 18.16 -28.91
CA LEU A 11 -0.60 17.11 -29.86
C LEU A 11 -1.93 17.42 -30.58
N GLY A 12 -2.55 18.58 -30.35
CA GLY A 12 -3.80 18.98 -30.98
C GLY A 12 -5.05 18.25 -30.46
N LEU A 13 -4.94 17.44 -29.39
CA LEU A 13 -6.03 16.72 -28.74
C LEU A 13 -6.83 17.65 -27.82
N THR A 14 -7.37 18.73 -28.39
CA THR A 14 -8.19 19.72 -27.68
C THR A 14 -9.65 19.59 -28.06
N LYS A 15 -10.55 19.82 -27.10
CA LYS A 15 -11.99 19.78 -27.35
C LYS A 15 -12.38 20.82 -28.40
N LYS A 16 -13.08 20.39 -29.43
CA LYS A 16 -13.68 21.31 -30.40
C LYS A 16 -14.89 21.96 -29.74
N ASN A 17 -14.68 23.17 -29.22
CA ASN A 17 -15.79 24.00 -28.76
C ASN A 17 -16.57 24.48 -29.99
N GLY A 18 -17.86 24.12 -30.07
CA GLY A 18 -18.79 24.58 -31.10
C GLY A 18 -19.17 26.07 -30.99
N ARG A 19 -18.20 26.93 -30.67
CA ARG A 19 -18.33 28.38 -30.77
C ARG A 19 -17.22 28.87 -31.67
N SER A 20 -17.55 28.92 -32.96
CA SER A 20 -16.94 29.87 -33.88
C SER A 20 -16.95 31.24 -33.19
N ASN A 21 -15.78 31.75 -32.85
CA ASN A 21 -15.58 33.16 -32.50
C ASN A 21 -16.03 34.00 -33.70
N SER A 22 -17.28 34.47 -33.72
CA SER A 22 -17.58 35.68 -34.48
C SER A 22 -16.93 36.83 -33.71
N ARG A 23 -15.80 37.30 -34.22
CA ARG A 23 -15.29 38.63 -33.90
C ARG A 23 -16.34 39.64 -34.37
N SER A 24 -17.26 40.02 -33.49
CA SER A 24 -18.03 41.25 -33.66
C SER A 24 -17.19 42.39 -33.10
N ARG A 25 -16.74 43.25 -34.01
CA ARG A 25 -16.03 44.49 -33.76
C ARG A 25 -17.02 45.45 -33.11
N ASN A 26 -16.87 45.74 -31.81
CA ASN A 26 -17.63 46.79 -31.15
C ASN A 26 -17.28 48.14 -31.78
N GLN A 27 -18.25 48.76 -32.44
CA GLN A 27 -18.30 50.21 -32.65
C GLN A 27 -19.34 50.80 -31.70
N LEU A 28 -18.92 51.82 -30.95
CA LEU A 28 -19.76 52.64 -30.10
C LEU A 28 -20.77 53.44 -30.95
N SER A 29 -22.01 53.51 -30.49
CA SER A 29 -22.78 54.77 -30.50
C SER A 29 -23.92 54.73 -29.48
N LYS A 30 -23.96 55.74 -28.61
CA LYS A 30 -25.04 56.08 -27.67
C LYS A 30 -26.35 56.41 -28.42
N SER A 31 -27.50 56.02 -27.86
CA SER A 31 -28.66 56.91 -27.67
C SER A 31 -29.74 56.25 -26.78
N ASN A 32 -30.34 57.07 -25.92
CA ASN A 32 -31.48 56.79 -25.04
C ASN A 32 -32.77 56.44 -25.80
N LYS A 33 -33.61 55.55 -25.22
CA LYS A 33 -35.01 55.81 -24.84
C LYS A 33 -35.69 54.58 -24.24
N GLU A 34 -36.53 54.82 -23.23
CA GLU A 34 -37.50 53.89 -22.66
C GLU A 34 -38.57 53.49 -23.66
N SER A 35 -39.03 52.23 -23.60
CA SER A 35 -40.46 51.84 -23.53
C SER A 35 -40.65 50.33 -23.63
N GLN A 36 -41.72 49.88 -22.99
CA GLN A 36 -42.24 48.51 -22.88
C GLN A 36 -42.47 47.81 -24.23
N GLY A 37 -42.43 46.48 -24.19
CA GLY A 37 -42.92 45.61 -25.26
C GLY A 37 -42.55 44.15 -25.03
N GLU A 38 -43.51 43.37 -24.53
CA GLU A 38 -43.50 41.91 -24.65
C GLU A 38 -43.27 41.52 -26.11
N GLN A 39 -42.31 40.63 -26.35
CA GLN A 39 -42.38 39.74 -27.49
C GLN A 39 -41.61 38.44 -27.22
N ASP A 40 -42.42 37.41 -27.21
CA ASP A 40 -42.12 35.99 -27.19
C ASP A 40 -40.98 35.65 -28.19
N LYS A 41 -39.83 35.22 -27.66
CA LYS A 41 -38.77 34.60 -28.45
C LYS A 41 -38.63 33.15 -28.03
N THR A 42 -39.34 32.33 -28.78
CA THR A 42 -39.16 30.89 -28.94
C THR A 42 -37.66 30.59 -29.06
N LYS A 43 -37.06 30.08 -27.99
CA LYS A 43 -35.69 29.55 -28.01
C LYS A 43 -35.69 28.30 -28.86
N THR A 44 -35.43 28.45 -30.16
CA THR A 44 -35.07 27.35 -31.05
C THR A 44 -33.81 26.70 -30.48
N LYS A 45 -34.00 25.57 -29.79
CA LYS A 45 -32.92 24.68 -29.38
C LYS A 45 -32.22 24.20 -30.64
N THR A 46 -31.17 24.90 -31.06
CA THR A 46 -30.17 24.33 -31.98
C THR A 46 -29.64 23.06 -31.33
N LYS A 47 -30.10 21.91 -31.83
CA LYS A 47 -29.56 20.59 -31.53
C LYS A 47 -28.09 20.62 -31.96
N SER A 48 -27.19 20.97 -31.04
CA SER A 48 -25.75 20.82 -31.28
C SER A 48 -25.49 19.33 -31.55
N GLY A 49 -25.05 19.04 -32.78
CA GLY A 49 -25.03 17.71 -33.36
C GLY A 49 -24.37 16.64 -32.49
N SER A 50 -25.00 15.46 -32.48
CA SER A 50 -24.50 14.23 -31.85
C SER A 50 -23.03 13.94 -32.18
N GLY A 51 -22.57 14.28 -33.40
CA GLY A 51 -21.19 14.09 -33.85
C GLY A 51 -20.14 14.86 -33.03
N ASN A 52 -20.44 16.08 -32.57
CA ASN A 52 -19.51 16.85 -31.72
C ASN A 52 -19.44 16.29 -30.29
N LYS A 53 -20.47 15.57 -29.83
CA LYS A 53 -20.45 14.91 -28.52
C LYS A 53 -19.60 13.65 -28.55
N LEU A 54 -19.76 12.81 -29.58
CA LEU A 54 -18.96 11.61 -29.76
C LEU A 54 -17.47 11.93 -29.92
N ALA A 55 -17.13 12.93 -30.75
CA ALA A 55 -15.74 13.37 -30.91
C ALA A 55 -15.13 13.90 -29.60
N ASN A 56 -15.88 14.68 -28.82
CA ASN A 56 -15.39 15.19 -27.54
C ASN A 56 -15.25 14.08 -26.47
N THR A 57 -16.13 13.07 -26.47
CA THR A 57 -15.98 11.90 -25.59
C THR A 57 -14.75 11.07 -25.97
N ALA A 58 -14.49 10.88 -27.26
CA ALA A 58 -13.28 10.18 -27.72
C ALA A 58 -12.01 10.94 -27.30
N ILE A 59 -12.00 12.27 -27.42
CA ILE A 59 -10.91 13.12 -26.92
C ILE A 59 -10.77 13.01 -25.40
N ASP A 60 -11.88 12.96 -24.64
CA ASP A 60 -11.83 12.79 -23.18
C ASP A 60 -11.19 11.46 -22.77
N VAL A 61 -11.50 10.37 -23.47
CA VAL A 61 -10.87 9.06 -23.24
C VAL A 61 -9.39 9.08 -23.62
N LEU A 62 -9.02 9.65 -24.77
CA LEU A 62 -7.62 9.78 -25.19
C LEU A 62 -6.80 10.70 -24.26
N THR A 63 -7.45 11.67 -23.64
CA THR A 63 -6.84 12.61 -22.69
C THR A 63 -7.16 12.29 -21.24
N MET A 64 -7.50 11.02 -20.94
CA MET A 64 -8.01 10.63 -19.62
C MET A 64 -6.99 10.88 -18.50
N VAL A 65 -5.70 10.66 -18.75
CA VAL A 65 -4.66 10.87 -17.74
C VAL A 65 -4.39 12.36 -17.62
N LYS A 66 -4.73 12.98 -16.49
CA LYS A 66 -4.59 14.43 -16.31
C LYS A 66 -3.24 14.81 -15.73
N ARG A 67 -2.71 14.01 -14.81
CA ARG A 67 -1.46 14.30 -14.10
C ARG A 67 -0.74 13.02 -13.75
N ILE A 68 0.57 13.01 -13.94
CA ILE A 68 1.47 11.95 -13.46
C ILE A 68 2.53 12.58 -12.56
N GLN A 69 2.77 12.00 -11.40
CA GLN A 69 3.83 12.38 -10.50
C GLN A 69 4.65 11.15 -10.16
N VAL A 70 5.96 11.26 -10.36
CA VAL A 70 6.95 10.26 -9.98
C VAL A 70 7.91 10.95 -9.05
N ASN A 71 8.03 10.44 -7.84
CA ASN A 71 9.04 10.86 -6.88
C ASN A 71 9.99 9.67 -6.69
N TYR A 72 11.27 9.90 -6.93
CA TYR A 72 12.33 8.92 -6.68
C TYR A 72 13.32 9.56 -5.73
N SER A 73 13.59 8.88 -4.62
CA SER A 73 14.60 9.27 -3.64
C SER A 73 15.54 8.10 -3.42
N GLU A 74 16.84 8.36 -3.49
CA GLU A 74 17.89 7.40 -3.20
C GLU A 74 18.84 8.04 -2.20
N ASN A 75 18.90 7.48 -0.99
CA ASN A 75 19.79 7.91 0.07
C ASN A 75 20.79 6.79 0.30
N ASN A 76 22.04 7.05 -0.06
CA ASN A 76 23.12 6.11 0.14
C ASN A 76 24.18 6.72 1.06
N GLY A 77 24.90 5.86 1.77
CA GLY A 77 25.99 6.26 2.63
C GLY A 77 26.94 5.10 2.82
N SER A 78 28.23 5.39 2.96
CA SER A 78 29.22 4.39 3.33
C SER A 78 30.18 4.98 4.37
N MET A 79 30.69 4.12 5.22
CA MET A 79 31.69 4.43 6.23
C MET A 79 32.79 3.41 6.09
N LEU A 80 34.00 3.89 5.82
CA LEU A 80 35.23 3.10 5.77
C LEU A 80 36.15 3.54 6.91
N PRO A 81 35.97 2.98 8.13
CA PRO A 81 36.85 3.27 9.25
C PRO A 81 38.25 2.70 8.98
N GLY A 82 39.27 3.16 9.70
CA GLY A 82 40.66 2.68 9.51
C GLY A 82 41.42 3.39 8.39
N TYR A 83 40.83 4.42 7.79
CA TYR A 83 41.47 5.29 6.81
C TYR A 83 42.55 6.18 7.47
N LEU A 84 43.78 6.08 6.98
CA LEU A 84 44.98 6.68 7.60
C LEU A 84 45.26 8.11 7.15
N LEU A 85 44.74 8.52 5.98
CA LEU A 85 45.05 9.83 5.43
C LEU A 85 44.21 10.93 6.08
N THR A 86 44.86 12.04 6.40
CA THR A 86 44.21 13.25 6.90
C THR A 86 43.82 14.19 5.76
N PRO A 87 42.63 14.83 5.82
CA PRO A 87 42.27 15.88 4.86
C PRO A 87 43.24 17.08 4.95
N GLY A 88 43.53 17.70 3.80
CA GLY A 88 44.31 18.93 3.75
C GLY A 88 43.47 20.18 4.04
N PHE A 89 44.07 21.37 3.94
CA PHE A 89 43.44 22.66 4.29
C PHE A 89 42.09 22.93 3.58
N ILE A 90 41.96 22.50 2.32
CA ILE A 90 40.75 22.71 1.49
C ILE A 90 39.88 21.43 1.43
N GLY A 91 40.35 20.30 1.97
CA GLY A 91 39.69 18.99 1.89
C GLY A 91 40.60 17.88 1.33
N THR A 92 40.00 16.80 0.83
CA THR A 92 40.70 15.64 0.24
C THR A 92 40.02 15.13 -1.02
N LEU A 93 40.80 14.73 -2.03
CA LEU A 93 40.32 14.02 -3.23
C LEU A 93 40.58 12.50 -3.17
N LYS A 94 41.08 12.02 -2.03
CA LYS A 94 41.31 10.60 -1.74
C LYS A 94 40.21 10.10 -0.78
N PRO A 95 39.71 8.86 -0.89
CA PRO A 95 40.22 7.77 -1.74
C PRO A 95 40.01 7.99 -3.24
N THR A 96 38.87 8.57 -3.62
CA THR A 96 38.61 9.00 -4.99
C THR A 96 37.85 10.32 -4.99
N LEU A 97 37.99 11.09 -6.06
CA LEU A 97 37.22 12.32 -6.28
C LEU A 97 35.71 12.04 -6.13
N GLY A 98 35.25 10.94 -6.72
CA GLY A 98 33.85 10.51 -6.64
C GLY A 98 33.41 10.27 -5.20
N TYR A 99 34.20 9.54 -4.41
CA TYR A 99 33.86 9.22 -3.02
C TYR A 99 33.74 10.46 -2.15
N THR A 100 34.65 11.43 -2.29
CA THR A 100 34.56 12.74 -1.61
C THR A 100 33.24 13.48 -1.93
N PHE A 101 32.75 13.35 -3.17
CA PHE A 101 31.48 13.94 -3.61
C PHE A 101 30.27 13.01 -3.43
N GLY A 102 30.40 11.90 -2.69
CA GLY A 102 29.29 11.01 -2.33
C GLY A 102 29.04 9.83 -3.28
N SER A 103 29.95 9.54 -4.21
CA SER A 103 29.89 8.31 -5.01
C SER A 103 29.99 7.07 -4.11
N GLN A 104 29.13 6.10 -4.40
CA GLN A 104 29.10 4.81 -3.70
C GLN A 104 29.87 3.72 -4.46
N ALA A 105 30.75 4.12 -5.40
CA ALA A 105 31.66 3.19 -6.04
C ALA A 105 32.59 2.58 -4.99
N ASP A 106 32.95 1.30 -5.18
CA ASP A 106 33.80 0.60 -4.24
C ASP A 106 35.21 1.23 -4.21
N VAL A 107 35.60 1.73 -3.04
CA VAL A 107 36.92 2.33 -2.79
C VAL A 107 37.79 1.47 -1.90
N ARG A 108 37.28 0.35 -1.38
CA ARG A 108 37.96 -0.49 -0.37
C ARG A 108 39.24 -1.08 -0.92
N GLU A 109 39.17 -1.72 -2.10
CA GLU A 109 40.33 -2.31 -2.76
C GLU A 109 41.39 -1.26 -3.13
N ILE A 110 40.96 -0.11 -3.67
CA ILE A 110 41.88 0.97 -4.05
C ILE A 110 42.57 1.54 -2.81
N ALA A 111 41.83 1.74 -1.72
CA ALA A 111 42.37 2.23 -0.47
C ALA A 111 43.34 1.22 0.17
N ALA A 112 43.06 -0.08 0.10
CA ALA A 112 43.96 -1.14 0.53
C ALA A 112 45.27 -1.15 -0.28
N ARG A 113 45.18 -1.26 -1.61
CA ARG A 113 46.34 -1.32 -2.52
C ARG A 113 47.25 -0.09 -2.45
N LYS A 114 46.70 1.07 -2.11
CA LYS A 114 47.45 2.32 -1.93
C LYS A 114 48.01 2.51 -0.52
N GLY A 115 47.79 1.56 0.39
CA GLY A 115 48.24 1.62 1.78
C GLY A 115 47.54 2.71 2.60
N TRP A 116 46.30 3.06 2.26
CA TRP A 116 45.53 4.09 2.96
C TRP A 116 44.68 3.53 4.10
N LEU A 117 44.64 2.22 4.28
CA LEU A 117 43.93 1.55 5.35
C LEU A 117 44.92 0.97 6.36
N THR A 118 44.51 0.93 7.63
CA THR A 118 45.31 0.32 8.70
C THR A 118 45.57 -1.16 8.44
N ALA A 119 46.83 -1.57 8.60
CA ALA A 119 47.24 -2.98 8.56
C ALA A 119 47.17 -3.65 9.95
N TYR A 120 46.49 -3.03 10.92
CA TYR A 120 46.35 -3.59 12.27
C TYR A 120 45.54 -4.90 12.23
N PRO A 121 46.13 -6.06 12.61
CA PRO A 121 45.47 -7.36 12.42
C PRO A 121 44.19 -7.55 13.23
N GLU A 122 44.04 -6.84 14.35
CA GLU A 122 42.88 -6.91 15.25
C GLU A 122 41.95 -5.70 15.10
N PHE A 123 41.92 -5.09 13.92
CA PHE A 123 41.03 -3.96 13.65
C PHE A 123 39.56 -4.37 13.80
N ASN A 124 38.84 -3.68 14.69
CA ASN A 124 37.51 -4.10 15.13
C ASN A 124 36.37 -3.21 14.61
N GLN A 125 36.66 -2.15 13.86
CA GLN A 125 35.63 -1.30 13.27
C GLN A 125 35.22 -1.84 11.91
N GLN A 126 33.91 -1.90 11.67
CA GLN A 126 33.35 -2.48 10.46
C GLN A 126 33.20 -1.45 9.35
N TYR A 127 33.47 -1.88 8.12
CA TYR A 127 32.96 -1.16 6.97
C TYR A 127 31.44 -1.27 6.96
N THR A 128 30.75 -0.16 6.73
CA THR A 128 29.29 -0.14 6.62
C THR A 128 28.85 0.59 5.35
N ALA A 129 27.83 0.09 4.68
CA ALA A 129 27.17 0.79 3.59
C ALA A 129 25.65 0.68 3.74
N THR A 130 24.96 1.80 3.57
CA THR A 130 23.51 1.91 3.68
C THR A 130 22.94 2.36 2.35
N THR A 131 21.88 1.73 1.88
CA THR A 131 21.17 2.07 0.65
C THR A 131 19.67 2.14 0.94
N PHE A 132 19.05 3.28 0.70
CA PHE A 132 17.62 3.47 0.83
C PHE A 132 17.03 4.01 -0.47
N LYS A 133 16.16 3.25 -1.11
CA LYS A 133 15.50 3.61 -2.39
C LYS A 133 14.01 3.67 -2.18
N GLN A 134 13.41 4.81 -2.47
CA GLN A 134 11.97 5.04 -2.43
C GLN A 134 11.48 5.53 -3.80
N LEU A 135 10.50 4.83 -4.36
CA LEU A 135 9.80 5.19 -5.57
C LEU A 135 8.32 5.34 -5.26
N ASP A 136 7.78 6.54 -5.45
CA ASP A 136 6.36 6.82 -5.36
C ASP A 136 5.85 7.27 -6.73
N PHE A 137 4.84 6.55 -7.23
CA PHE A 137 4.14 6.86 -8.46
C PHE A 137 2.70 7.23 -8.12
N SER A 138 2.22 8.33 -8.70
CA SER A 138 0.80 8.66 -8.68
C SER A 138 0.31 9.17 -10.02
N ALA A 139 -0.89 8.75 -10.42
CA ALA A 139 -1.53 9.20 -11.65
C ALA A 139 -3.00 9.53 -11.40
N ASN A 140 -3.44 10.71 -11.83
CA ASN A 140 -4.84 11.11 -11.79
C ASN A 140 -5.45 10.91 -13.18
N ILE A 141 -6.53 10.13 -13.24
CA ILE A 141 -7.22 9.72 -14.46
C ILE A 141 -8.69 10.13 -14.36
N GLU A 142 -9.20 10.79 -15.40
CA GLU A 142 -10.60 11.19 -15.54
C GLU A 142 -11.11 10.69 -16.92
N PRO A 143 -11.51 9.42 -17.03
CA PRO A 143 -11.88 8.82 -18.32
C PRO A 143 -13.25 9.30 -18.83
N LEU A 144 -14.12 9.71 -17.92
CA LEU A 144 -15.41 10.32 -18.22
C LEU A 144 -15.69 11.46 -17.25
N LYS A 145 -16.51 12.42 -17.67
CA LYS A 145 -16.86 13.58 -16.85
C LYS A 145 -17.46 13.12 -15.52
N ASP A 146 -16.98 13.69 -14.41
CA ASP A 146 -17.43 13.41 -13.05
C ASP A 146 -17.02 12.02 -12.50
N LEU A 147 -16.12 11.29 -13.19
CA LEU A 147 -15.39 10.12 -12.67
C LEU A 147 -13.91 10.45 -12.51
N LYS A 148 -13.39 10.28 -11.31
CA LYS A 148 -11.97 10.46 -10.97
C LYS A 148 -11.40 9.16 -10.44
N ILE A 149 -10.21 8.81 -10.92
CA ILE A 149 -9.45 7.64 -10.50
C ILE A 149 -8.04 8.12 -10.19
N ASP A 150 -7.62 7.99 -8.94
CA ASP A 150 -6.25 8.24 -8.50
C ASP A 150 -5.55 6.90 -8.35
N LEU A 151 -4.54 6.64 -9.19
CA LEU A 151 -3.67 5.48 -9.09
C LEU A 151 -2.45 5.83 -8.23
N ILE A 152 -2.08 4.95 -7.31
CA ILE A 152 -0.93 5.15 -6.41
C ILE A 152 -0.12 3.85 -6.36
N ALA A 153 1.17 3.90 -6.62
CA ALA A 153 2.06 2.76 -6.49
C ALA A 153 3.32 3.19 -5.74
N ASN A 154 3.84 2.34 -4.86
CA ASN A 154 5.03 2.66 -4.06
C ASN A 154 5.97 1.46 -3.95
N ARG A 155 7.27 1.73 -3.88
CA ARG A 155 8.32 0.74 -3.63
C ARG A 155 9.39 1.33 -2.74
N VAL A 156 9.69 0.66 -1.64
CA VAL A 156 10.73 1.01 -0.67
C VAL A 156 11.68 -0.18 -0.55
N TYR A 157 12.97 0.09 -0.66
CA TYR A 157 14.04 -0.87 -0.47
C TYR A 157 15.08 -0.24 0.45
N ALA A 158 15.34 -0.88 1.59
CA ALA A 158 16.37 -0.45 2.52
C ALA A 158 17.33 -1.60 2.77
N GLU A 159 18.62 -1.35 2.61
CA GLU A 159 19.69 -2.30 2.80
C GLU A 159 20.81 -1.68 3.63
N ASN A 160 21.30 -2.45 4.60
CA ASN A 160 22.51 -2.17 5.35
C ASN A 160 23.46 -3.34 5.12
N TYR A 161 24.67 -3.00 4.69
CA TYR A 161 25.79 -3.91 4.51
C TYR A 161 26.82 -3.61 5.58
N THR A 162 27.30 -4.62 6.28
CA THR A 162 28.37 -4.50 7.25
C THR A 162 29.36 -5.65 7.06
N GLU A 163 30.64 -5.38 7.20
CA GLU A 163 31.66 -6.43 7.19
C GLU A 163 32.83 -6.02 8.09
N ASN A 164 33.48 -7.03 8.67
CA ASN A 164 34.84 -6.84 9.17
C ASN A 164 35.80 -6.96 7.98
N TYR A 165 37.02 -6.47 8.12
CA TYR A 165 38.03 -6.64 7.07
C TYR A 165 39.43 -6.67 7.65
N LYS A 166 40.37 -7.21 6.88
CA LYS A 166 41.80 -7.15 7.14
C LYS A 166 42.53 -6.66 5.90
N ILE A 167 43.64 -5.99 6.13
CA ILE A 167 44.54 -5.52 5.07
C ILE A 167 45.81 -6.34 5.18
N GLU A 168 46.03 -7.21 4.21
CA GLU A 168 47.17 -8.12 4.20
C GLU A 168 47.62 -8.37 2.77
N ASP A 169 48.88 -8.73 2.60
CA ASP A 169 49.43 -9.19 1.33
C ASP A 169 49.09 -10.68 1.19
N THR A 170 48.06 -10.99 0.41
CA THR A 170 47.52 -12.36 0.33
C THR A 170 48.32 -13.26 -0.61
N ASN A 171 49.06 -12.68 -1.55
CA ASN A 171 49.77 -13.40 -2.62
C ASN A 171 51.30 -13.22 -2.57
N PHE A 172 51.80 -12.53 -1.53
CA PHE A 172 53.21 -12.23 -1.30
C PHE A 172 53.87 -11.42 -2.43
N ASP A 173 53.09 -10.58 -3.14
CA ASP A 173 53.59 -9.73 -4.23
C ASP A 173 54.03 -8.33 -3.75
N GLY A 174 53.90 -8.04 -2.45
CA GLY A 174 54.22 -6.76 -1.83
C GLY A 174 53.11 -5.72 -1.91
N ILE A 175 51.92 -6.07 -2.43
CA ILE A 175 50.74 -5.20 -2.53
C ILE A 175 49.73 -5.62 -1.46
N LEU A 176 49.19 -4.62 -0.74
CA LEU A 176 48.15 -4.86 0.26
C LEU A 176 46.79 -5.07 -0.40
N ASP A 177 46.13 -6.17 -0.06
CA ASP A 177 44.78 -6.49 -0.51
C ASP A 177 43.73 -6.23 0.59
N TYR A 178 42.50 -5.99 0.15
CA TYR A 178 41.34 -5.89 1.03
C TYR A 178 40.73 -7.27 1.23
N ASN A 179 40.91 -7.88 2.40
CA ASN A 179 40.28 -9.15 2.74
C ASN A 179 38.98 -8.91 3.53
N SER A 180 37.83 -9.20 2.90
CA SER A 180 36.50 -9.08 3.55
C SER A 180 36.25 -10.26 4.48
N LEU A 181 35.83 -9.96 5.71
CA LEU A 181 35.54 -10.94 6.76
C LEU A 181 34.07 -10.86 7.17
N THR A 182 33.36 -11.98 7.01
CA THR A 182 31.97 -12.16 7.47
C THR A 182 31.03 -11.03 6.97
N PRO A 183 30.87 -10.87 5.64
CA PRO A 183 29.97 -9.87 5.09
C PRO A 183 28.52 -10.20 5.47
N ASN A 184 27.83 -9.21 6.03
CA ASN A 184 26.46 -9.32 6.49
C ASN A 184 25.60 -8.23 5.85
N THR A 185 24.56 -8.63 5.14
CA THR A 185 23.61 -7.71 4.51
C THR A 185 22.25 -7.90 5.13
N PHE A 186 21.59 -6.85 5.60
CA PHE A 186 20.25 -6.94 6.16
C PHE A 186 19.44 -5.68 5.87
N GLY A 187 18.12 -5.81 5.84
CA GLY A 187 17.28 -4.74 5.37
C GLY A 187 15.79 -5.02 5.47
N ASN A 188 15.01 -4.11 4.90
CA ASN A 188 13.58 -4.27 4.77
C ASN A 188 13.12 -3.88 3.35
N PHE A 189 11.94 -4.36 2.97
CA PHE A 189 11.40 -4.14 1.65
C PHE A 189 9.89 -3.96 1.74
N SER A 190 9.34 -3.01 0.99
CA SER A 190 7.90 -2.84 0.86
C SER A 190 7.54 -2.43 -0.56
N ILE A 191 6.49 -3.02 -1.12
CA ILE A 191 6.02 -2.70 -2.46
C ILE A 191 4.50 -2.79 -2.55
N SER A 192 3.88 -1.89 -3.29
CA SER A 192 2.46 -2.00 -3.61
C SER A 192 2.20 -3.20 -4.52
N THR A 193 1.16 -3.96 -4.19
CA THR A 193 0.78 -5.19 -4.91
C THR A 193 -0.73 -5.22 -5.10
N ILE A 194 -1.27 -6.32 -5.60
CA ILE A 194 -2.70 -6.56 -5.73
C ILE A 194 -3.04 -7.98 -5.31
N MET A 195 -4.10 -8.12 -4.53
CA MET A 195 -4.63 -9.40 -4.03
C MET A 195 -6.13 -9.57 -4.31
N LEU A 196 -6.68 -8.72 -5.19
CA LEU A 196 -8.12 -8.59 -5.44
C LEU A 196 -8.82 -9.93 -5.75
N LYS A 197 -8.11 -10.84 -6.42
CA LYS A 197 -8.64 -12.16 -6.82
C LYS A 197 -9.09 -13.03 -5.64
N THR A 198 -8.46 -12.87 -4.48
CA THR A 198 -8.74 -13.68 -3.28
C THR A 198 -9.46 -12.89 -2.18
N SER A 199 -9.70 -11.58 -2.36
CA SER A 199 -10.27 -10.71 -1.30
C SER A 199 -11.63 -11.14 -0.78
N PHE A 200 -12.41 -11.78 -1.66
CA PHE A 200 -13.77 -12.21 -1.39
C PHE A 200 -13.90 -13.74 -1.32
N SER A 201 -12.78 -14.48 -1.34
CA SER A 201 -12.83 -15.92 -1.10
C SER A 201 -13.30 -16.20 0.33
N LYS A 202 -14.00 -17.32 0.52
CA LYS A 202 -14.42 -17.78 1.84
C LYS A 202 -13.17 -17.99 2.72
N SER A 203 -13.12 -17.29 3.85
CA SER A 203 -12.16 -17.44 4.93
C SER A 203 -12.94 -17.30 6.24
N ASP A 204 -13.15 -18.43 6.91
CA ASP A 204 -13.76 -18.52 8.23
C ASP A 204 -12.78 -19.16 9.22
N GLU A 205 -13.20 -19.28 10.48
CA GLU A 205 -12.39 -19.87 11.55
C GLU A 205 -11.93 -21.29 11.22
N ASN A 206 -12.72 -22.04 10.43
CA ASN A 206 -12.48 -23.45 10.15
C ASN A 206 -11.75 -23.69 8.82
N SER A 207 -11.96 -22.83 7.82
CA SER A 207 -11.57 -23.08 6.43
C SER A 207 -11.25 -21.80 5.68
N SER A 208 -10.25 -21.85 4.80
CA SER A 208 -9.94 -20.77 3.87
C SER A 208 -9.48 -21.34 2.54
N LYS A 209 -10.15 -20.94 1.45
CA LYS A 209 -9.79 -21.44 0.11
C LYS A 209 -8.37 -21.01 -0.28
N ALA A 210 -8.01 -19.76 -0.03
CA ALA A 210 -6.67 -19.25 -0.32
C ALA A 210 -5.60 -19.94 0.54
N PHE A 211 -5.93 -20.33 1.77
CA PHE A 211 -5.01 -21.08 2.62
C PHE A 211 -4.78 -22.51 2.12
N GLU A 212 -5.84 -23.17 1.65
CA GLU A 212 -5.72 -24.51 1.08
C GLU A 212 -4.93 -24.49 -0.24
N GLU A 213 -5.18 -23.51 -1.10
CA GLU A 213 -4.35 -23.26 -2.29
C GLU A 213 -2.88 -23.01 -1.90
N PHE A 214 -2.62 -22.29 -0.80
CA PHE A 214 -1.25 -22.13 -0.29
C PHE A 214 -0.63 -23.48 0.10
N ARG A 215 -1.34 -24.32 0.86
CA ARG A 215 -0.84 -25.65 1.25
C ARG A 215 -0.49 -26.51 0.03
N GLN A 216 -1.34 -26.49 -1.00
CA GLN A 216 -1.17 -27.26 -2.24
C GLN A 216 -0.04 -26.72 -3.12
N ASN A 217 0.06 -25.39 -3.26
CA ASN A 217 1.09 -24.74 -4.07
C ASN A 217 2.52 -25.05 -3.60
N ARG A 218 2.73 -25.44 -2.33
CA ARG A 218 4.05 -25.81 -1.82
C ARG A 218 4.70 -26.94 -2.63
N LEU A 219 3.93 -27.99 -2.95
CA LEU A 219 4.45 -29.12 -3.72
C LEU A 219 4.84 -28.69 -5.13
N GLU A 220 3.97 -27.95 -5.81
CA GLU A 220 4.21 -27.45 -7.17
C GLU A 220 5.47 -26.58 -7.24
N ILE A 221 5.63 -25.67 -6.28
CA ILE A 221 6.79 -24.79 -6.18
C ILE A 221 8.07 -25.58 -5.90
N ALA A 222 8.03 -26.55 -4.98
CA ALA A 222 9.19 -27.36 -4.65
C ALA A 222 9.70 -28.12 -5.87
N ARG A 223 8.79 -28.72 -6.65
CA ARG A 223 9.12 -29.38 -7.91
C ARG A 223 9.71 -28.40 -8.92
N ARG A 224 9.14 -27.20 -9.05
CA ARG A 224 9.67 -26.18 -9.96
C ARG A 224 11.07 -25.71 -9.58
N LEU A 225 11.35 -25.53 -8.30
CA LEU A 225 12.69 -25.20 -7.79
C LEU A 225 13.70 -26.29 -8.10
N ALA A 226 13.33 -27.55 -7.87
CA ALA A 226 14.18 -28.69 -8.19
C ALA A 226 14.44 -28.80 -9.71
N GLN A 227 13.41 -28.64 -10.55
CA GLN A 227 13.54 -28.64 -12.01
C GLN A 227 14.43 -27.51 -12.52
N GLN A 228 14.27 -26.29 -11.99
CA GLN A 228 15.11 -25.15 -12.36
C GLN A 228 16.59 -25.39 -12.02
N ASN A 229 16.84 -26.20 -11.00
CA ASN A 229 18.18 -26.59 -10.59
C ASN A 229 18.71 -27.87 -11.28
N GLY A 230 17.94 -28.40 -12.24
CA GLY A 230 18.31 -29.55 -13.08
C GLY A 230 18.16 -30.92 -12.41
N VAL A 231 17.42 -31.00 -11.29
CA VAL A 231 17.12 -32.28 -10.63
C VAL A 231 16.27 -33.15 -11.56
N ASP A 232 16.68 -34.39 -11.78
CA ASP A 232 15.93 -35.36 -12.58
C ASP A 232 14.65 -35.79 -11.82
N MET A 233 13.50 -35.43 -12.39
CA MET A 233 12.18 -35.70 -11.83
C MET A 233 11.71 -37.15 -11.99
N SER A 234 12.41 -37.92 -12.84
CA SER A 234 12.09 -39.33 -13.09
C SER A 234 12.78 -40.27 -12.10
N ASN A 235 13.87 -39.84 -11.47
CA ASN A 235 14.65 -40.63 -10.53
C ASN A 235 13.99 -40.62 -9.12
N PRO A 236 13.50 -41.76 -8.61
CA PRO A 236 12.90 -41.85 -7.27
C PRO A 236 13.81 -41.39 -6.14
N ASN A 237 15.14 -41.53 -6.27
CA ASN A 237 16.10 -41.17 -5.23
C ASN A 237 16.16 -39.67 -4.96
N ASN A 238 15.63 -38.84 -5.87
CA ASN A 238 15.57 -37.39 -5.69
C ASN A 238 14.35 -36.94 -4.86
N PHE A 239 13.54 -37.86 -4.35
CA PHE A 239 12.29 -37.56 -3.66
C PHE A 239 12.18 -38.23 -2.30
N GLU A 240 11.48 -37.58 -1.39
CA GLU A 240 11.17 -38.13 -0.07
C GLU A 240 10.45 -39.49 -0.21
N ASN A 241 10.97 -40.51 0.48
CA ASN A 241 10.45 -41.89 0.47
C ASN A 241 10.40 -42.54 -0.93
N GLY A 242 11.18 -42.07 -1.90
CA GLY A 242 11.16 -42.62 -3.26
C GLY A 242 9.89 -42.28 -4.06
N ASN A 243 9.04 -41.37 -3.56
CA ASN A 243 7.80 -41.02 -4.23
C ASN A 243 8.02 -39.87 -5.22
N THR A 244 8.08 -40.19 -6.52
CA THR A 244 8.27 -39.19 -7.59
C THR A 244 7.16 -38.15 -7.71
N ASN A 245 6.01 -38.33 -7.03
CA ASN A 245 4.95 -37.33 -6.90
C ASN A 245 5.05 -36.50 -5.61
N GLY A 246 6.00 -36.80 -4.73
CA GLY A 246 6.24 -36.13 -3.46
C GLY A 246 7.15 -34.90 -3.57
N TYR A 247 7.61 -34.44 -2.41
CA TYR A 247 8.56 -33.33 -2.31
C TYR A 247 9.97 -33.79 -2.73
N PRO A 248 10.66 -33.04 -3.61
CA PRO A 248 12.07 -33.28 -3.91
C PRO A 248 12.95 -33.07 -2.67
N LEU A 249 14.01 -33.87 -2.54
CA LEU A 249 15.03 -33.69 -1.51
C LEU A 249 15.72 -32.32 -1.66
N GLY A 250 16.02 -31.66 -0.55
CA GLY A 250 16.52 -30.28 -0.53
C GLY A 250 15.43 -29.20 -0.61
N TYR A 251 14.18 -29.56 -0.92
CA TYR A 251 13.04 -28.64 -1.04
C TYR A 251 11.79 -29.20 -0.33
N SER A 252 11.86 -29.32 0.98
CA SER A 252 10.74 -29.75 1.83
C SER A 252 9.58 -28.75 1.84
N LYS A 253 8.44 -29.21 2.35
CA LYS A 253 7.23 -28.40 2.59
C LYS A 253 7.44 -27.22 3.55
N SER A 254 8.49 -27.23 4.36
CA SER A 254 8.86 -26.17 5.32
C SER A 254 9.98 -25.27 4.84
N SER A 255 10.58 -25.55 3.67
CA SER A 255 11.66 -24.73 3.12
C SER A 255 11.17 -23.32 2.85
N GLN A 256 11.92 -22.31 3.31
CA GLN A 256 11.62 -20.89 3.06
C GLN A 256 11.52 -20.59 1.54
N ALA A 257 12.37 -21.23 0.73
CA ALA A 257 12.36 -21.10 -0.73
C ALA A 257 11.04 -21.58 -1.35
N VAL A 258 10.39 -22.56 -0.73
CA VAL A 258 9.12 -23.14 -1.16
C VAL A 258 7.94 -22.31 -0.62
N LEU A 259 7.94 -22.05 0.68
CA LEU A 259 6.84 -21.37 1.38
C LEU A 259 6.58 -19.97 0.84
N LEU A 260 7.63 -19.19 0.59
CA LEU A 260 7.52 -17.80 0.16
C LEU A 260 6.73 -17.65 -1.16
N PRO A 261 7.16 -18.23 -2.29
CA PRO A 261 6.44 -18.08 -3.55
C PRO A 261 5.10 -18.82 -3.54
N ALA A 262 4.94 -19.92 -2.80
CA ALA A 262 3.64 -20.59 -2.63
C ALA A 262 2.62 -19.67 -1.94
N PHE A 263 3.04 -18.98 -0.88
CA PHE A 263 2.23 -18.00 -0.15
C PHE A 263 1.84 -16.83 -1.05
N LEU A 264 2.81 -16.26 -1.78
CA LEU A 264 2.54 -15.17 -2.72
C LEU A 264 1.61 -15.61 -3.86
N ALA A 265 1.78 -16.81 -4.41
CA ALA A 265 0.91 -17.34 -5.46
C ALA A 265 -0.54 -17.41 -5.00
N ALA A 266 -0.77 -18.10 -3.87
CA ALA A 266 -2.10 -18.32 -3.32
C ALA A 266 -2.82 -17.00 -3.04
N TYR A 267 -2.20 -16.09 -2.29
CA TYR A 267 -2.89 -14.86 -1.86
C TYR A 267 -2.98 -13.77 -2.92
N THR A 268 -2.06 -13.73 -3.90
CA THR A 268 -2.20 -12.83 -5.05
C THR A 268 -3.08 -13.41 -6.17
N GLY A 269 -3.52 -14.67 -6.05
CA GLY A 269 -4.28 -15.38 -7.09
C GLY A 269 -3.48 -15.55 -8.38
N LYS A 270 -2.18 -15.79 -8.25
CA LYS A 270 -1.28 -16.14 -9.35
C LYS A 270 -1.08 -17.63 -9.38
N ASP A 271 -0.87 -18.16 -10.57
CA ASP A 271 -0.57 -19.56 -10.77
C ASP A 271 0.83 -19.90 -10.19
N ALA A 272 0.92 -21.04 -9.48
CA ALA A 272 2.15 -21.48 -8.83
C ALA A 272 3.23 -21.87 -9.83
N GLY A 273 2.85 -22.38 -11.01
CA GLY A 273 3.77 -22.70 -12.10
C GLY A 273 4.48 -21.47 -12.69
N SER A 274 3.87 -20.29 -12.61
CA SER A 274 4.37 -19.05 -13.25
C SER A 274 4.77 -17.90 -12.31
N VAL A 275 4.49 -17.98 -11.00
CA VAL A 275 4.87 -16.92 -10.05
C VAL A 275 6.40 -16.76 -9.96
N LYS A 276 6.96 -15.54 -9.87
CA LYS A 276 8.42 -15.43 -9.63
C LYS A 276 8.79 -16.03 -8.27
N LEU A 277 9.91 -16.75 -8.20
CA LEU A 277 10.39 -17.45 -6.99
C LEU A 277 11.07 -16.52 -5.97
N GLY A 278 11.72 -15.45 -6.43
CA GLY A 278 12.41 -14.50 -5.54
C GLY A 278 11.46 -13.65 -4.69
N ALA A 279 11.96 -13.18 -3.53
CA ALA A 279 11.18 -12.31 -2.63
C ALA A 279 11.00 -10.90 -3.22
N LEU A 280 12.11 -10.29 -3.63
CA LEU A 280 12.13 -8.91 -4.08
C LEU A 280 11.43 -8.75 -5.43
N ARG A 281 10.58 -7.72 -5.54
CA ARG A 281 9.82 -7.39 -6.74
C ARG A 281 10.26 -6.04 -7.28
N ASP A 282 10.31 -5.93 -8.60
CA ASP A 282 10.86 -4.74 -9.27
C ASP A 282 9.77 -3.71 -9.58
N VAL A 283 8.60 -4.19 -10.02
CA VAL A 283 7.53 -3.34 -10.54
C VAL A 283 6.40 -3.26 -9.51
N PRO A 284 6.12 -2.07 -8.94
CA PRO A 284 4.99 -1.88 -8.06
C PRO A 284 3.68 -1.90 -8.86
N VAL A 285 2.65 -2.54 -8.31
CA VAL A 285 1.31 -2.56 -8.92
C VAL A 285 0.49 -1.40 -8.33
N PRO A 286 -0.21 -0.60 -9.14
CA PRO A 286 -0.97 0.53 -8.64
C PRO A 286 -2.21 0.09 -7.85
N ASN A 287 -2.34 0.69 -6.68
CA ASN A 287 -3.57 0.83 -5.91
C ASN A 287 -4.44 1.94 -6.51
N TRP A 288 -5.72 2.02 -6.13
CA TRP A 288 -6.62 3.05 -6.69
C TRP A 288 -7.60 3.63 -5.68
N ASP A 289 -7.92 4.90 -5.88
CA ASP A 289 -9.03 5.61 -5.25
C ASP A 289 -9.96 6.15 -6.35
N ILE A 290 -11.21 5.67 -6.39
CA ILE A 290 -12.22 5.97 -7.39
C ILE A 290 -13.32 6.83 -6.75
N LYS A 291 -13.70 7.91 -7.42
CA LYS A 291 -14.82 8.77 -7.03
C LYS A 291 -15.69 9.12 -8.22
N TYR A 292 -17.00 8.87 -8.10
CA TYR A 292 -17.98 9.17 -9.12
C TYR A 292 -19.10 10.08 -8.59
N THR A 293 -19.32 11.21 -9.26
CA THR A 293 -20.39 12.18 -8.95
C THR A 293 -21.37 12.38 -10.10
N GLY A 294 -21.19 11.67 -11.23
CA GLY A 294 -21.95 11.89 -12.45
C GLY A 294 -23.44 11.55 -12.36
N LEU A 295 -23.88 10.78 -11.35
CA LEU A 295 -25.30 10.51 -11.11
C LEU A 295 -26.13 11.78 -10.91
N MET A 296 -25.51 12.84 -10.37
CA MET A 296 -26.12 14.17 -10.27
C MET A 296 -26.47 14.81 -11.61
N ASN A 297 -26.05 14.26 -12.75
CA ASN A 297 -26.45 14.76 -14.07
C ASN A 297 -27.84 14.28 -14.50
N LEU A 298 -28.34 13.19 -13.91
CA LEU A 298 -29.65 12.60 -14.20
C LEU A 298 -30.78 13.42 -13.55
N LYS A 299 -31.90 13.63 -14.26
CA LYS A 299 -33.02 14.45 -13.78
C LYS A 299 -33.55 13.98 -12.42
N TRP A 300 -33.78 12.68 -12.27
CA TRP A 300 -34.27 12.10 -11.01
C TRP A 300 -33.37 12.41 -9.81
N PHE A 301 -32.04 12.37 -9.99
CA PHE A 301 -31.08 12.70 -8.93
C PHE A 301 -31.05 14.20 -8.63
N LYS A 302 -31.04 15.07 -9.66
CA LYS A 302 -31.09 16.53 -9.49
C LYS A 302 -32.32 17.00 -8.74
N ASP A 303 -33.45 16.31 -8.92
CA ASP A 303 -34.71 16.70 -8.32
C ASP A 303 -34.75 16.37 -6.83
N ARG A 304 -34.10 15.28 -6.39
CA ARG A 304 -34.13 14.79 -4.98
C ARG A 304 -32.90 15.17 -4.15
N PHE A 305 -31.73 15.23 -4.77
CA PHE A 305 -30.45 15.41 -4.08
C PHE A 305 -29.83 16.78 -4.39
N LYS A 306 -29.13 17.36 -3.41
CA LYS A 306 -28.16 18.45 -3.58
C LYS A 306 -26.79 17.91 -3.95
N ARG A 307 -26.40 16.78 -3.33
CA ARG A 307 -25.13 16.09 -3.56
C ARG A 307 -25.37 14.58 -3.58
N PHE A 308 -24.70 13.91 -4.50
CA PHE A 308 -24.62 12.45 -4.51
C PHE A 308 -23.22 12.07 -5.01
N SER A 309 -22.53 11.21 -4.27
CA SER A 309 -21.22 10.70 -4.66
C SER A 309 -21.03 9.25 -4.22
N LEU A 310 -20.41 8.48 -5.10
CA LEU A 310 -19.96 7.12 -4.86
C LEU A 310 -18.43 7.12 -4.79
N THR A 311 -17.85 6.50 -3.77
CA THR A 311 -16.40 6.40 -3.60
C THR A 311 -16.03 4.94 -3.32
N HIS A 312 -14.89 4.51 -3.86
CA HIS A 312 -14.29 3.20 -3.66
C HIS A 312 -12.77 3.36 -3.61
N GLY A 313 -12.10 2.77 -2.64
CA GLY A 313 -10.64 2.80 -2.49
C GLY A 313 -10.10 1.42 -2.21
N TYR A 314 -9.03 1.04 -2.89
CA TYR A 314 -8.33 -0.22 -2.73
C TYR A 314 -6.84 0.01 -2.55
N ARG A 315 -6.27 -0.57 -1.49
CA ARG A 315 -4.85 -0.52 -1.19
C ARG A 315 -4.33 -1.90 -0.83
N SER A 316 -3.21 -2.28 -1.40
CA SER A 316 -2.50 -3.51 -1.05
C SER A 316 -0.99 -3.32 -1.09
N SER A 317 -0.30 -3.98 -0.16
CA SER A 317 1.15 -3.97 -0.07
C SER A 317 1.72 -5.32 0.38
N TYR A 318 2.91 -5.61 -0.13
CA TYR A 318 3.77 -6.71 0.23
C TYR A 318 4.99 -6.14 0.96
N THR A 319 5.20 -6.56 2.20
CA THR A 319 6.28 -6.07 3.06
C THR A 319 7.07 -7.24 3.62
N ILE A 320 8.39 -7.14 3.53
CA ILE A 320 9.35 -7.99 4.21
C ILE A 320 9.89 -7.16 5.37
N ASN A 321 9.55 -7.54 6.61
CA ASN A 321 9.93 -6.76 7.79
C ASN A 321 11.44 -6.71 7.98
N GLN A 322 12.08 -7.87 7.80
CA GLN A 322 13.52 -8.01 7.86
C GLN A 322 13.96 -9.14 6.94
N TYR A 323 14.95 -8.87 6.11
CA TYR A 323 15.76 -9.87 5.45
C TYR A 323 17.21 -9.75 5.93
N ARG A 324 17.94 -10.85 5.94
CA ARG A 324 19.38 -10.88 6.25
C ARG A 324 20.11 -11.91 5.43
N ALA A 325 21.40 -11.69 5.17
CA ALA A 325 22.29 -12.70 4.62
C ALA A 325 22.39 -13.88 5.60
N ASN A 326 22.40 -15.09 5.06
CA ASN A 326 22.66 -16.28 5.84
C ASN A 326 24.16 -16.50 5.95
N LEU A 327 24.73 -16.29 7.14
CA LEU A 327 26.16 -16.47 7.38
C LEU A 327 26.60 -17.93 7.31
N ASP A 328 25.68 -18.87 7.53
CA ASP A 328 25.94 -20.31 7.46
C ASP A 328 25.69 -20.88 6.06
N TYR A 329 25.47 -20.03 5.05
CA TYR A 329 25.18 -20.46 3.69
C TYR A 329 26.42 -21.01 2.99
N THR A 330 26.44 -22.32 2.78
CA THR A 330 27.29 -22.97 1.79
C THR A 330 26.46 -23.20 0.53
N ALA A 331 26.99 -22.79 -0.63
CA ALA A 331 26.34 -23.07 -1.90
C ALA A 331 26.34 -24.57 -2.19
N PRO A 332 25.21 -25.16 -2.63
CA PRO A 332 25.17 -26.56 -3.00
C PRO A 332 26.09 -26.82 -4.20
N VAL A 333 26.72 -27.98 -4.21
CA VAL A 333 27.66 -28.38 -5.25
C VAL A 333 26.89 -28.63 -6.54
N ARG A 334 27.46 -28.14 -7.64
CA ARG A 334 26.92 -28.31 -8.98
C ARG A 334 27.94 -29.03 -9.83
N THR A 335 27.46 -29.92 -10.70
CA THR A 335 28.27 -30.60 -11.72
C THR A 335 28.89 -29.57 -12.67
N GLY A 336 29.88 -29.98 -13.45
CA GLY A 336 30.49 -29.13 -14.49
C GLY A 336 29.52 -28.61 -15.56
N SER A 337 28.33 -29.20 -15.69
CA SER A 337 27.25 -28.74 -16.57
C SER A 337 26.28 -27.74 -15.91
N GLY A 338 26.51 -27.38 -14.64
CA GLY A 338 25.72 -26.38 -13.91
C GLY A 338 24.42 -26.92 -13.29
N VAL A 339 24.24 -28.24 -13.21
CA VAL A 339 23.12 -28.92 -12.54
C VAL A 339 23.51 -29.26 -11.10
N LEU A 340 22.56 -29.33 -10.16
CA LEU A 340 22.86 -29.81 -8.81
C LEU A 340 23.44 -31.23 -8.86
N GLU A 341 24.52 -31.46 -8.11
CA GLU A 341 24.99 -32.82 -7.83
C GLU A 341 23.90 -33.62 -7.08
N ASP A 342 23.96 -34.94 -7.18
CA ASP A 342 23.06 -35.86 -6.48
C ASP A 342 22.96 -35.49 -5.00
N TYR A 343 21.73 -35.51 -4.46
CA TYR A 343 21.46 -35.04 -3.09
C TYR A 343 22.34 -35.73 -2.04
N ASP A 344 22.57 -37.03 -2.17
CA ASP A 344 23.40 -37.81 -1.24
C ASP A 344 24.89 -37.44 -1.28
N ASN A 345 25.34 -36.80 -2.36
CA ASN A 345 26.71 -36.30 -2.53
C ASN A 345 26.86 -34.83 -2.12
N GLN A 346 25.77 -34.15 -1.73
CA GLN A 346 25.84 -32.78 -1.25
C GLN A 346 26.55 -32.72 0.11
N PRO A 347 27.40 -31.71 0.34
CA PRO A 347 28.08 -31.60 1.61
C PRO A 347 27.07 -31.21 2.70
N ALA A 348 27.26 -31.75 3.90
CA ALA A 348 26.31 -31.58 5.01
C ALA A 348 26.10 -30.10 5.42
N ASP A 349 27.07 -29.23 5.13
CA ASP A 349 27.00 -27.80 5.38
C ASP A 349 26.14 -27.02 4.37
N ALA A 350 25.84 -27.58 3.19
CA ALA A 350 24.88 -26.99 2.25
C ALA A 350 23.42 -27.21 2.69
N LEU A 351 23.19 -28.19 3.58
CA LEU A 351 21.87 -28.59 4.05
C LEU A 351 21.59 -28.07 5.47
N ASN A 352 20.32 -27.78 5.77
CA ASN A 352 19.87 -27.46 7.12
C ASN A 352 19.45 -28.74 7.88
N GLN A 353 19.05 -28.58 9.15
CA GLN A 353 18.61 -29.70 10.00
C GLN A 353 17.37 -30.45 9.46
N SER A 354 16.60 -29.82 8.57
CA SER A 354 15.42 -30.42 7.92
C SER A 354 15.76 -31.08 6.57
N GLY A 355 17.04 -31.10 6.16
CA GLY A 355 17.46 -31.62 4.85
C GLY A 355 17.18 -30.69 3.68
N ASP A 356 16.90 -29.39 3.92
CA ASP A 356 16.71 -28.40 2.87
C ASP A 356 18.02 -27.69 2.53
N TYR A 357 18.17 -27.29 1.26
CA TYR A 357 19.25 -26.38 0.88
C TYR A 357 19.12 -25.06 1.62
N LYS A 358 20.21 -24.63 2.26
CA LYS A 358 20.24 -23.35 2.99
C LYS A 358 19.93 -22.19 2.03
N ASN A 359 19.09 -21.27 2.49
CA ASN A 359 18.76 -20.08 1.71
C ASN A 359 19.90 -19.04 1.84
N LYS A 360 20.27 -18.38 0.74
CA LYS A 360 21.26 -17.29 0.76
C LYS A 360 20.80 -16.09 1.60
N THR A 361 19.50 -15.81 1.57
CA THR A 361 18.86 -14.74 2.35
C THR A 361 17.78 -15.35 3.23
N LEU A 362 17.82 -15.04 4.52
CA LEU A 362 16.79 -15.40 5.50
C LEU A 362 15.77 -14.27 5.59
N TYR A 363 14.49 -14.62 5.59
CA TYR A 363 13.37 -13.71 5.81
C TYR A 363 12.72 -14.07 7.14
N SER A 364 12.52 -13.10 8.04
CA SER A 364 11.83 -13.39 9.31
C SER A 364 10.32 -13.43 9.12
N ASN A 365 9.72 -12.29 8.77
CA ASN A 365 8.28 -12.16 8.61
C ASN A 365 7.94 -11.50 7.28
N ILE A 366 6.94 -12.07 6.60
CA ILE A 366 6.38 -11.53 5.37
C ILE A 366 4.92 -11.18 5.58
N ASN A 367 4.60 -9.92 5.28
CA ASN A 367 3.29 -9.33 5.46
C ASN A 367 2.66 -8.99 4.11
N LEU A 368 1.44 -9.47 3.91
CA LEU A 368 0.55 -9.03 2.86
C LEU A 368 -0.64 -8.31 3.49
N THR A 369 -0.75 -7.01 3.24
CA THR A 369 -1.85 -6.19 3.73
C THR A 369 -2.74 -5.79 2.57
N GLU A 370 -4.05 -5.85 2.79
CA GLU A 370 -5.07 -5.38 1.87
C GLU A 370 -6.11 -4.57 2.64
N MET A 371 -6.54 -3.46 2.06
CA MET A 371 -7.54 -2.60 2.65
C MET A 371 -8.43 -2.01 1.56
N PHE A 372 -9.73 -2.24 1.70
CA PHE A 372 -10.79 -1.51 1.03
C PHE A 372 -11.24 -0.37 1.93
N SER A 373 -10.71 0.84 1.70
CA SER A 373 -10.99 2.02 2.51
C SER A 373 -11.42 3.19 1.61
N PRO A 374 -12.72 3.29 1.27
CA PRO A 374 -13.81 2.35 1.55
C PRO A 374 -13.99 1.30 0.44
N LEU A 375 -14.56 0.13 0.76
CA LEU A 375 -15.06 -0.81 -0.26
C LEU A 375 -16.15 -0.15 -1.09
N ILE A 376 -17.14 0.43 -0.42
CA ILE A 376 -18.16 1.27 -1.04
C ILE A 376 -18.50 2.36 -0.04
N ARG A 377 -18.49 3.61 -0.48
CA ARG A 377 -19.05 4.74 0.27
C ARG A 377 -20.04 5.50 -0.60
N ILE A 378 -21.26 5.61 -0.10
CA ILE A 378 -22.34 6.41 -0.67
C ILE A 378 -22.52 7.61 0.25
N ASP A 379 -22.30 8.81 -0.31
CA ASP A 379 -22.46 10.07 0.40
C ASP A 379 -23.48 10.92 -0.37
N MET A 380 -24.62 11.17 0.28
CA MET A 380 -25.73 11.90 -0.31
C MET A 380 -26.30 12.95 0.63
N GLU A 381 -26.66 14.09 0.05
CA GLU A 381 -27.38 15.17 0.71
C GLU A 381 -28.64 15.47 -0.08
N MET A 382 -29.79 15.38 0.57
CA MET A 382 -31.11 15.64 -0.01
C MET A 382 -31.47 17.13 0.04
N LYS A 383 -32.45 17.55 -0.77
CA LYS A 383 -32.89 18.96 -0.78
C LYS A 383 -33.49 19.44 0.54
N ASN A 384 -34.13 18.54 1.27
CA ASN A 384 -34.65 18.76 2.63
C ASN A 384 -33.56 18.78 3.72
N SER A 385 -32.27 18.78 3.35
CA SER A 385 -31.13 18.83 4.28
C SER A 385 -30.89 17.55 5.09
N VAL A 386 -31.52 16.43 4.72
CA VAL A 386 -31.11 15.09 5.16
C VAL A 386 -29.78 14.74 4.52
N LYS A 387 -28.81 14.30 5.32
CA LYS A 387 -27.50 13.79 4.91
C LYS A 387 -27.42 12.32 5.29
N ILE A 388 -27.00 11.48 4.35
CA ILE A 388 -26.80 10.05 4.58
C ILE A 388 -25.42 9.69 4.07
N LEU A 389 -24.65 9.00 4.92
CA LEU A 389 -23.36 8.40 4.60
C LEU A 389 -23.48 6.91 4.92
N ALA A 390 -23.36 6.07 3.91
CA ALA A 390 -23.24 4.63 4.09
C ALA A 390 -21.87 4.20 3.60
N GLU A 391 -21.09 3.53 4.46
CA GLU A 391 -19.71 3.13 4.17
C GLU A 391 -19.48 1.69 4.60
N ILE A 392 -18.81 0.93 3.75
CA ILE A 392 -18.33 -0.42 4.04
C ILE A 392 -16.81 -0.39 3.90
N LYS A 393 -16.10 -0.85 4.93
CA LYS A 393 -14.66 -1.10 4.89
C LYS A 393 -14.40 -2.59 5.10
N ARG A 394 -13.30 -3.06 4.52
CA ARG A 394 -12.80 -4.42 4.68
C ARG A 394 -11.29 -4.38 4.64
N ASP A 395 -10.63 -5.04 5.57
CA ASP A 395 -9.19 -5.15 5.60
C ASP A 395 -8.79 -6.59 5.93
N ARG A 396 -7.63 -6.99 5.41
CA ARG A 396 -6.95 -8.20 5.84
C ARG A 396 -5.45 -7.98 5.92
N MET A 397 -4.84 -8.61 6.90
CA MET A 397 -3.39 -8.69 7.04
C MET A 397 -3.01 -10.15 7.21
N LEU A 398 -2.10 -10.62 6.36
CA LEU A 398 -1.58 -11.97 6.37
C LEU A 398 -0.10 -11.89 6.70
N SER A 399 0.30 -12.48 7.82
CA SER A 399 1.67 -12.51 8.30
C SER A 399 2.16 -13.96 8.30
N LEU A 400 3.12 -14.28 7.44
CA LEU A 400 3.81 -15.57 7.44
C LEU A 400 5.16 -15.40 8.14
N SER A 401 5.37 -16.18 9.20
CA SER A 401 6.66 -16.31 9.88
C SER A 401 7.38 -17.57 9.39
N PHE A 402 8.63 -17.44 8.98
CA PHE A 402 9.46 -18.59 8.57
C PHE A 402 10.22 -19.22 9.75
N ASP A 403 10.24 -18.55 10.90
CA ASP A 403 10.90 -19.07 12.10
C ASP A 403 10.10 -20.23 12.72
N ASN A 404 8.77 -20.16 12.65
CA ASN A 404 7.86 -21.19 13.16
C ASN A 404 6.90 -21.76 12.11
N ASN A 405 7.01 -21.31 10.85
CA ASN A 405 6.15 -21.74 9.73
C ASN A 405 4.65 -21.60 10.03
N LEU A 406 4.27 -20.57 10.79
CA LEU A 406 2.87 -20.24 11.09
C LEU A 406 2.41 -19.04 10.28
N MET A 407 1.15 -19.10 9.87
CA MET A 407 0.48 -18.00 9.20
C MET A 407 -0.58 -17.39 10.12
N THR A 408 -0.48 -16.08 10.34
CA THR A 408 -1.47 -15.30 11.07
C THR A 408 -2.30 -14.48 10.10
N GLU A 409 -3.61 -14.61 10.16
CA GLU A 409 -4.58 -13.88 9.36
C GLU A 409 -5.41 -12.98 10.27
N VAL A 410 -5.31 -11.67 10.07
CA VAL A 410 -6.17 -10.67 10.72
C VAL A 410 -7.18 -10.19 9.70
N LEU A 411 -8.47 -10.33 10.00
CA LEU A 411 -9.59 -9.92 9.16
C LEU A 411 -10.37 -8.81 9.84
N GLY A 412 -10.68 -7.75 9.11
CA GLY A 412 -11.50 -6.63 9.55
C GLY A 412 -12.66 -6.36 8.60
N LYS A 413 -13.84 -6.10 9.14
CA LYS A 413 -15.00 -5.65 8.37
C LYS A 413 -15.77 -4.61 9.17
N GLU A 414 -16.00 -3.45 8.58
CA GLU A 414 -16.71 -2.35 9.23
C GLU A 414 -17.85 -1.85 8.34
N TYR A 415 -19.02 -1.72 8.92
CA TYR A 415 -20.16 -1.04 8.33
C TYR A 415 -20.38 0.26 9.09
N THR A 416 -20.58 1.35 8.39
CA THR A 416 -20.90 2.66 8.98
C THR A 416 -22.11 3.26 8.29
N LEU A 417 -23.09 3.69 9.08
CA LEU A 417 -24.25 4.46 8.64
C LEU A 417 -24.29 5.77 9.43
N GLY A 418 -23.94 6.87 8.77
CA GLY A 418 -24.09 8.23 9.27
C GLY A 418 -25.37 8.86 8.75
N LEU A 419 -26.19 9.39 9.65
CA LEU A 419 -27.40 10.15 9.39
C LEU A 419 -27.21 11.56 9.94
N GLY A 420 -27.50 12.57 9.14
CA GLY A 420 -27.45 13.96 9.55
C GLY A 420 -28.72 14.69 9.14
N TYR A 421 -29.20 15.58 9.99
CA TYR A 421 -30.34 16.44 9.65
C TYR A 421 -30.18 17.80 10.30
N ARG A 422 -30.63 18.85 9.61
CA ARG A 422 -30.60 20.23 10.09
C ARG A 422 -32.01 20.77 10.14
N PHE A 423 -32.56 20.90 11.34
CA PHE A 423 -33.78 21.67 11.57
C PHE A 423 -33.42 23.14 11.52
N LYS A 424 -34.07 23.87 10.61
CA LYS A 424 -33.86 25.32 10.48
C LYS A 424 -34.75 26.10 11.42
N ASP A 425 -34.25 27.23 11.90
CA ASP A 425 -35.03 28.25 12.63
C ASP A 425 -35.77 27.72 13.87
N VAL A 426 -35.13 26.80 14.60
CA VAL A 426 -35.67 26.24 15.84
C VAL A 426 -35.66 27.32 16.92
N ARG A 427 -36.85 27.59 17.48
CA ARG A 427 -37.08 28.64 18.46
C ARG A 427 -37.03 28.08 19.87
N ILE A 428 -36.02 28.42 20.65
CA ILE A 428 -35.87 27.99 22.05
C ILE A 428 -35.93 29.22 22.96
N LYS A 429 -36.84 29.19 23.94
CA LYS A 429 -36.89 30.19 25.02
C LYS A 429 -35.84 29.83 26.06
N SER A 430 -34.76 30.61 26.16
CA SER A 430 -33.67 30.31 27.10
C SER A 430 -33.17 31.56 27.83
N LYS A 431 -32.66 31.35 29.05
CA LYS A 431 -31.91 32.35 29.85
C LYS A 431 -30.39 32.15 29.77
N LEU A 432 -29.91 31.14 29.01
CA LEU A 432 -28.49 30.75 28.97
C LEU A 432 -27.57 31.78 28.28
N ALA A 433 -28.12 32.70 27.50
CA ALA A 433 -27.37 33.73 26.76
C ALA A 433 -27.85 35.16 27.08
N GLY A 434 -28.21 35.43 28.35
CA GLY A 434 -28.65 36.73 28.85
C GLY A 434 -30.15 36.78 29.25
N PRO A 435 -30.84 37.93 29.12
CA PRO A 435 -32.26 38.04 29.47
C PRO A 435 -33.12 37.06 28.68
N ARG A 436 -34.23 36.59 29.27
CA ARG A 436 -35.10 35.53 28.70
C ARG A 436 -35.63 35.96 27.33
N LYS A 437 -35.01 35.46 26.26
CA LYS A 437 -35.37 35.76 24.87
C LYS A 437 -35.61 34.49 24.07
N ILE A 438 -36.41 34.62 23.02
CA ILE A 438 -36.56 33.56 22.01
C ILE A 438 -35.30 33.61 21.15
N ILE A 439 -34.48 32.57 21.24
CA ILE A 439 -33.33 32.39 20.38
C ILE A 439 -33.80 31.59 19.17
N VAL A 440 -33.44 32.04 17.97
CA VAL A 440 -33.71 31.36 16.71
C VAL A 440 -32.36 30.94 16.15
N SER A 441 -32.15 29.64 16.05
CA SER A 441 -30.96 29.05 15.47
C SER A 441 -31.31 27.71 14.86
N ASP A 442 -30.42 27.23 14.02
CA ASP A 442 -30.53 25.89 13.47
C ASP A 442 -30.08 24.86 14.52
N LEU A 443 -30.76 23.73 14.54
CA LEU A 443 -30.42 22.55 15.31
C LEU A 443 -29.84 21.52 14.34
N ASN A 444 -28.55 21.24 14.44
CA ASN A 444 -27.94 20.16 13.66
C ASN A 444 -27.92 18.89 14.50
N MET A 445 -28.39 17.81 13.92
CA MET A 445 -28.43 16.49 14.52
C MET A 445 -27.59 15.55 13.66
N LYS A 446 -26.80 14.70 14.32
CA LYS A 446 -25.98 13.68 13.67
C LYS A 446 -26.07 12.39 14.46
N ALA A 447 -26.34 11.28 13.78
CA ALA A 447 -26.31 9.93 14.33
C ALA A 447 -25.39 9.07 13.46
N ASP A 448 -24.29 8.59 14.01
CA ASP A 448 -23.38 7.66 13.35
C ASP A 448 -23.48 6.29 14.04
N VAL A 449 -23.83 5.26 13.28
CA VAL A 449 -23.82 3.88 13.73
C VAL A 449 -22.70 3.15 12.99
N SER A 450 -21.83 2.46 13.71
CA SER A 450 -20.82 1.60 13.10
C SER A 450 -20.74 0.24 13.78
N ILE A 451 -20.51 -0.81 12.99
CA ILE A 451 -20.30 -2.17 13.47
C ILE A 451 -19.01 -2.64 12.85
N ARG A 452 -18.02 -2.96 13.68
CA ARG A 452 -16.71 -3.45 13.25
C ARG A 452 -16.45 -4.82 13.85
N ASP A 453 -16.25 -5.82 13.01
CA ASP A 453 -15.79 -7.14 13.41
C ASP A 453 -14.31 -7.29 13.02
N ASN A 454 -13.47 -7.64 13.99
CA ASN A 454 -12.06 -7.95 13.78
C ASN A 454 -11.75 -9.32 14.35
N LYS A 455 -11.04 -10.17 13.62
CA LYS A 455 -10.61 -11.50 14.08
C LYS A 455 -9.17 -11.77 13.70
N THR A 456 -8.44 -12.43 14.60
CA THR A 456 -7.07 -12.91 14.39
C THR A 456 -7.06 -14.42 14.47
N ILE A 457 -6.66 -15.07 13.39
CA ILE A 457 -6.65 -16.51 13.22
C ILE A 457 -5.21 -16.95 12.96
N ILE A 458 -4.71 -17.89 13.75
CA ILE A 458 -3.47 -18.62 13.44
C ILE A 458 -3.85 -19.89 12.69
N ARG A 459 -3.24 -20.08 11.51
CA ARG A 459 -3.42 -21.27 10.67
C ARG A 459 -2.11 -22.05 10.62
N TYR A 460 -2.20 -23.34 10.93
CA TYR A 460 -1.07 -24.27 10.89
C TYR A 460 -0.96 -24.89 9.48
N LEU A 461 0.24 -24.92 8.91
CA LEU A 461 0.43 -25.41 7.53
C LEU A 461 0.34 -26.93 7.39
N ASP A 462 0.77 -27.63 8.43
CA ASP A 462 0.92 -29.09 8.41
C ASP A 462 -0.17 -29.82 9.19
N LEU A 463 -0.92 -29.09 10.02
CA LEU A 463 -2.05 -29.61 10.78
C LEU A 463 -3.31 -28.86 10.38
N GLU A 464 -4.43 -29.56 10.26
CA GLU A 464 -5.74 -28.94 10.07
C GLU A 464 -6.25 -28.37 11.39
N ASN A 465 -5.50 -27.42 11.92
CA ASN A 465 -5.80 -26.71 13.15
C ASN A 465 -5.78 -25.22 12.82
N ASN A 466 -6.92 -24.58 13.05
CA ASN A 466 -7.08 -23.14 12.93
C ASN A 466 -7.54 -22.63 14.29
N GLN A 467 -6.82 -21.66 14.85
CA GLN A 467 -7.09 -21.15 16.20
C GLN A 467 -7.35 -19.65 16.18
N VAL A 468 -8.48 -19.24 16.74
CA VAL A 468 -8.77 -17.82 16.98
C VAL A 468 -8.04 -17.40 18.24
N THR A 469 -7.07 -16.50 18.12
CA THR A 469 -6.24 -16.03 19.25
C THR A 469 -6.67 -14.67 19.79
N SER A 470 -7.33 -13.87 18.95
CA SER A 470 -7.86 -12.56 19.33
C SER A 470 -8.99 -12.16 18.39
N GLY A 471 -9.80 -11.21 18.81
CA GLY A 471 -10.86 -10.65 18.00
C GLY A 471 -11.93 -9.98 18.84
N GLN A 472 -12.65 -9.06 18.20
CA GLN A 472 -13.68 -8.27 18.85
C GLN A 472 -14.67 -7.76 17.81
N THR A 473 -15.96 -7.92 18.10
CA THR A 473 -17.04 -7.22 17.42
C THR A 473 -17.42 -5.99 18.25
N VAL A 474 -17.23 -4.81 17.68
CA VAL A 474 -17.52 -3.52 18.31
C VAL A 474 -18.68 -2.83 17.61
N TRP A 475 -19.72 -2.53 18.38
CA TRP A 475 -20.85 -1.70 17.99
C TRP A 475 -20.65 -0.31 18.56
N ASN A 476 -20.80 0.71 17.72
CA ASN A 476 -20.69 2.10 18.13
C ASN A 476 -21.92 2.87 17.64
N ILE A 477 -22.56 3.60 18.53
CA ILE A 477 -23.65 4.53 18.20
C ILE A 477 -23.25 5.87 18.80
N LYS A 478 -23.04 6.86 17.94
CA LYS A 478 -22.75 8.23 18.35
C LYS A 478 -23.86 9.13 17.88
N TYR A 479 -24.52 9.79 18.80
CA TYR A 479 -25.53 10.78 18.51
C TYR A 479 -25.09 12.13 19.09
N SER A 480 -25.28 13.20 18.31
CA SER A 480 -25.03 14.56 18.74
C SER A 480 -26.09 15.50 18.21
N ALA A 481 -26.44 16.50 19.03
CA ALA A 481 -27.33 17.57 18.66
C ALA A 481 -26.72 18.91 19.13
N ASP A 482 -26.38 19.77 18.18
CA ASP A 482 -25.80 21.08 18.45
C ASP A 482 -26.80 22.21 18.15
N TYR A 483 -26.87 23.16 19.10
CA TYR A 483 -27.70 24.36 19.01
C TYR A 483 -26.91 25.58 19.46
N ALA A 484 -26.86 26.61 18.62
CA ALA A 484 -26.23 27.88 18.98
C ALA A 484 -27.22 28.77 19.74
N PHE A 485 -26.92 29.05 21.01
CA PHE A 485 -27.70 29.99 21.83
C PHE A 485 -27.32 31.46 21.54
N SER A 486 -26.10 31.69 21.06
CA SER A 486 -25.63 32.97 20.53
C SER A 486 -24.48 32.74 19.55
N LYS A 487 -23.89 33.82 19.00
CA LYS A 487 -22.66 33.72 18.19
C LYS A 487 -21.49 33.07 18.96
N ASN A 488 -21.48 33.21 20.28
CA ASN A 488 -20.36 32.81 21.14
C ASN A 488 -20.70 31.59 22.01
N LEU A 489 -21.98 31.25 22.21
CA LEU A 489 -22.41 30.14 23.07
C LEU A 489 -23.13 29.05 22.27
N THR A 490 -22.62 27.83 22.34
CA THR A 490 -23.23 26.63 21.74
C THR A 490 -23.45 25.57 22.80
N GLY A 491 -24.65 24.97 22.82
CA GLY A 491 -24.92 23.76 23.58
C GLY A 491 -24.87 22.55 22.68
N ILE A 492 -24.19 21.51 23.13
CA ILE A 492 -24.05 20.24 22.41
C ILE A 492 -24.53 19.14 23.33
N PHE A 493 -25.62 18.47 22.98
CA PHE A 493 -25.96 17.20 23.58
C PHE A 493 -25.20 16.10 22.83
N TYR A 494 -24.61 15.17 23.58
CA TYR A 494 -23.95 13.99 23.00
C TYR A 494 -24.42 12.72 23.72
N PHE A 495 -24.49 11.64 22.96
CA PHE A 495 -24.77 10.30 23.43
C PHE A 495 -23.88 9.32 22.65
N ASP A 496 -22.92 8.73 23.33
CA ASP A 496 -22.04 7.71 22.81
C ASP A 496 -22.35 6.38 23.50
N TYR A 497 -22.71 5.38 22.72
CA TYR A 497 -22.87 4.00 23.14
C TYR A 497 -21.81 3.16 22.43
N THR A 498 -21.05 2.39 23.19
CA THR A 498 -20.09 1.43 22.64
C THR A 498 -20.31 0.09 23.32
N PHE A 499 -20.54 -0.94 22.52
CA PHE A 499 -20.63 -2.32 22.95
C PHE A 499 -19.55 -3.15 22.27
N SER A 500 -18.94 -4.04 23.00
CA SER A 500 -17.84 -4.87 22.56
C SER A 500 -18.07 -6.31 22.99
N GLU A 501 -18.00 -7.24 22.04
CA GLU A 501 -18.01 -8.68 22.29
C GLU A 501 -16.70 -9.30 21.78
N TYR A 502 -16.01 -10.06 22.62
CA TYR A 502 -14.72 -10.66 22.27
C TYR A 502 -14.91 -12.01 21.58
N ALA A 503 -14.07 -12.32 20.59
CA ALA A 503 -14.11 -13.59 19.86
C ALA A 503 -13.52 -14.77 20.68
N ILE A 504 -12.78 -14.47 21.74
CA ILE A 504 -12.17 -15.46 22.66
C ILE A 504 -13.01 -15.58 23.93
N SER A 505 -13.14 -16.79 24.45
CA SER A 505 -13.95 -17.09 25.65
C SER A 505 -13.35 -16.57 26.96
N THR A 506 -12.09 -16.11 26.94
CA THR A 506 -11.36 -15.61 28.11
C THR A 506 -11.63 -14.13 28.41
N SER A 507 -12.47 -13.44 27.64
CA SER A 507 -12.73 -12.01 27.79
C SER A 507 -14.23 -11.72 27.84
N PHE A 508 -14.64 -10.87 28.78
CA PHE A 508 -16.04 -10.53 29.01
C PHE A 508 -16.52 -9.40 28.09
N PRO A 509 -17.74 -9.46 27.55
CA PRO A 509 -18.33 -8.35 26.81
C PRO A 509 -18.35 -7.06 27.65
N GLN A 510 -18.09 -5.93 27.00
CA GLN A 510 -18.07 -4.61 27.65
C GLN A 510 -19.09 -3.67 27.03
N THR A 511 -19.81 -2.94 27.87
CA THR A 511 -20.73 -1.88 27.45
C THR A 511 -20.30 -0.58 28.10
N THR A 512 -20.14 0.48 27.32
CA THR A 512 -19.87 1.83 27.80
C THR A 512 -20.90 2.78 27.22
N ILE A 513 -21.50 3.59 28.09
CA ILE A 513 -22.44 4.64 27.71
C ILE A 513 -21.93 5.95 28.26
N ARG A 514 -21.77 6.95 27.41
CA ARG A 514 -21.42 8.32 27.78
C ARG A 514 -22.48 9.24 27.23
N SER A 515 -23.10 10.03 28.08
CA SER A 515 -24.10 11.00 27.67
C SER A 515 -23.90 12.28 28.46
N GLY A 516 -24.24 13.41 27.88
CA GLY A 516 -24.12 14.68 28.57
C GLY A 516 -24.41 15.87 27.69
N ILE A 517 -24.38 17.03 28.33
CA ILE A 517 -24.47 18.33 27.67
C ILE A 517 -23.12 19.01 27.84
N THR A 518 -22.52 19.40 26.71
CA THR A 518 -21.32 20.23 26.68
C THR A 518 -21.73 21.65 26.29
N LEU A 519 -21.40 22.63 27.14
CA LEU A 519 -21.52 24.04 26.79
C LEU A 519 -20.17 24.53 26.28
N ARG A 520 -20.15 25.12 25.09
CA ARG A 520 -18.96 25.72 24.49
C ARG A 520 -19.16 27.22 24.39
N TYR A 521 -18.33 27.98 25.09
CA TYR A 521 -18.26 29.43 24.95
C TYR A 521 -16.98 29.82 24.21
N ASN A 522 -17.12 30.42 23.03
CA ASN A 522 -16.00 30.94 22.26
C ASN A 522 -15.86 32.45 22.52
N PHE A 523 -14.75 32.83 23.14
CA PHE A 523 -14.37 34.23 23.31
C PHE A 523 -13.83 34.75 21.96
N GLY A 524 -14.73 35.03 21.01
CA GLY A 524 -14.35 35.73 19.79
C GLY A 524 -14.04 37.19 20.08
N ASN A 525 -12.90 37.69 19.56
CA ASN A 525 -12.67 39.12 19.35
C ASN A 525 -13.69 39.71 18.37
#